data_AF-A0A0A1TNK4-F1
#
_entry.id   AF-A0A0A1TNK4-F1
#
_cell.length_a   1.000
_cell.length_b   1.000
_cell.length_c   1.000
_cell.angle_alpha   90.00
_cell.angle_beta   90.00
_cell.angle_gamma   90.00
#
_symmetry.space_group_name_H-M   'P 1'
#
loop_
_entity.id
_entity.type
_entity.pdbx_description
1 polymer ?
#
loop_
_entity_poly.entity_id
_entity_poly.type
_entity_poly.pdbx_seq_one_letter_code
_entity_poly.pdbx_strand_id
1 'polypeptide(L)'
;MKGNVGWITFTSLLSQLSQAAPAQAQAQTTDGISSCGSAWMPRDDVTIAQGTDSRTGFHTAVQKFCAASNGKVVPAGGYLSIVTEVFLNGGKDPKNYGVLGFVYFEIHNKLKTDHKVSSQDCANYLLALSADGGKCSGENNHDTKGGTWQVGNNGVSYHALGNEAPPKQDALNKLYINGAVDAQSPNTGSGPPLNPWPFDSLDQVKPVACHSHNDYTRNIPVFSAFSAGCAAIEADVFYSDGDVIIGHVLPKAGRTLRVQYVDPLRAILDHNNGGKPGNNGIYKSEPSRAVTLLVDFKTKDAKTLDAVVKALQPLRDGNYLSHVADGKFVERQVTVVASGESDFDRINKGDGVPNRDVFYDAKVDHWDAKYNSLNSQYASANFKDAVGNPGSAGAFSEDQKNKVREHVKNAHGAGLKVRYYDLPGDYMWEPLAALGVDRLNADDMYDTARLVRI
;
A
#
# COMPACT_ATOMS: atom_id res chain seq x y z
N MET A 1 28.04 -31.76 -61.70
CA MET A 1 27.44 -31.44 -60.39
C MET A 1 28.32 -30.39 -59.72
N LYS A 2 27.94 -29.11 -59.86
CA LYS A 2 28.63 -27.96 -59.27
C LYS A 2 27.81 -27.54 -58.06
N GLY A 3 28.40 -27.56 -56.86
CA GLY A 3 27.82 -26.99 -55.65
C GLY A 3 28.66 -25.79 -55.24
N ASN A 4 28.13 -24.59 -55.46
CA ASN A 4 28.79 -23.32 -55.16
C ASN A 4 28.33 -22.83 -53.78
N VAL A 5 29.28 -22.32 -53.01
CA VAL A 5 29.13 -21.76 -51.66
C VAL A 5 28.37 -20.43 -51.75
N GLY A 6 27.31 -20.28 -50.94
CA GLY A 6 26.56 -19.04 -50.77
C GLY A 6 26.57 -18.59 -49.32
N TRP A 7 27.28 -17.51 -49.03
CA TRP A 7 27.26 -16.80 -47.76
C TRP A 7 25.99 -15.95 -47.68
N ILE A 8 25.15 -16.17 -46.67
CA ILE A 8 23.98 -15.33 -46.40
C ILE A 8 24.39 -14.25 -45.39
N THR A 9 24.51 -13.02 -45.88
CA THR A 9 24.55 -11.80 -45.08
C THR A 9 23.16 -11.52 -44.51
N PHE A 10 23.02 -11.56 -43.19
CA PHE A 10 21.83 -11.03 -42.50
C PHE A 10 21.95 -9.51 -42.38
N THR A 11 21.27 -8.78 -43.27
CA THR A 11 20.98 -7.36 -43.11
C THR A 11 19.89 -7.20 -42.05
N SER A 12 20.25 -6.64 -40.90
CA SER A 12 19.28 -6.25 -39.87
C SER A 12 18.45 -5.06 -40.36
N LEU A 13 17.17 -5.29 -40.68
CA LEU A 13 16.19 -4.21 -40.76
C LEU A 13 15.94 -3.70 -39.33
N LEU A 14 16.50 -2.54 -39.02
CA LEU A 14 16.06 -1.70 -37.91
C LEU A 14 14.65 -1.20 -38.22
N SER A 15 13.63 -1.80 -37.60
CA SER A 15 12.32 -1.19 -37.49
C SER A 15 12.44 -0.01 -36.52
N GLN A 16 12.43 1.21 -37.06
CA GLN A 16 12.13 2.40 -36.28
C GLN A 16 10.69 2.29 -35.78
N LEU A 17 10.51 1.81 -34.55
CA LEU A 17 9.30 2.06 -33.78
C LEU A 17 9.28 3.56 -33.49
N SER A 18 8.54 4.32 -34.29
CA SER A 18 8.08 5.64 -33.89
C SER A 18 7.29 5.46 -32.60
N GLN A 19 7.83 5.98 -31.49
CA GLN A 19 7.04 6.16 -30.28
C GLN A 19 5.90 7.11 -30.66
N ALA A 20 4.69 6.58 -30.78
CA ALA A 20 3.50 7.40 -30.82
C ALA A 20 3.50 8.25 -29.54
N ALA A 21 3.34 9.57 -29.69
CA ALA A 21 3.13 10.44 -28.55
C ALA A 21 1.98 9.88 -27.69
N PRO A 22 2.11 9.86 -26.36
CA PRO A 22 1.04 9.36 -25.51
C PRO A 22 -0.26 10.11 -25.83
N ALA A 23 -1.34 9.37 -26.02
CA ALA A 23 -2.66 9.94 -26.27
C ALA A 23 -2.99 10.92 -25.15
N GLN A 24 -3.45 12.13 -25.51
CA GLN A 24 -3.87 13.16 -24.56
C GLN A 24 -4.85 12.54 -23.55
N ALA A 25 -4.52 12.60 -22.26
CA ALA A 25 -5.37 12.08 -21.21
C ALA A 25 -6.74 12.78 -21.27
N GLN A 26 -7.80 12.01 -21.54
CA GLN A 26 -9.15 12.53 -21.63
C GLN A 26 -9.71 12.71 -20.21
N ALA A 27 -10.03 13.96 -19.87
CA ALA A 27 -10.56 14.34 -18.57
C ALA A 27 -11.90 13.65 -18.29
N GLN A 28 -12.07 13.16 -17.07
CA GLN A 28 -13.36 12.68 -16.60
C GLN A 28 -13.65 13.34 -15.25
N THR A 29 -14.69 14.17 -15.22
CA THR A 29 -15.21 14.81 -14.01
C THR A 29 -16.69 14.46 -13.89
N THR A 30 -17.07 13.80 -12.80
CA THR A 30 -18.46 13.37 -12.56
C THR A 30 -18.72 13.37 -11.06
N ASP A 31 -19.92 13.78 -10.62
CA ASP A 31 -20.45 13.54 -9.27
C ASP A 31 -19.46 13.82 -8.12
N GLY A 32 -18.72 14.93 -8.18
CA GLY A 32 -17.78 15.29 -7.10
C GLY A 32 -16.40 14.66 -7.20
N ILE A 33 -16.08 13.94 -8.28
CA ILE A 33 -14.79 13.28 -8.52
C ILE A 33 -14.09 13.95 -9.72
N SER A 34 -12.77 14.11 -9.64
CA SER A 34 -11.92 14.60 -10.72
C SER A 34 -10.82 13.60 -11.04
N SER A 35 -10.52 13.43 -12.32
CA SER A 35 -9.31 12.78 -12.79
C SER A 35 -8.74 13.45 -14.03
N CYS A 36 -7.44 13.74 -13.96
CA CYS A 36 -6.64 14.22 -15.09
C CYS A 36 -5.63 13.17 -15.59
N GLY A 37 -5.87 11.92 -15.22
CA GLY A 37 -5.11 10.74 -15.64
C GLY A 37 -5.89 9.46 -15.31
N SER A 38 -5.20 8.41 -14.87
CA SER A 38 -5.84 7.18 -14.39
C SER A 38 -6.23 7.23 -12.92
N ALA A 39 -5.63 8.14 -12.14
CA ALA A 39 -5.85 8.26 -10.70
C ALA A 39 -6.97 9.25 -10.40
N TRP A 40 -8.11 8.73 -9.95
CA TRP A 40 -9.29 9.49 -9.59
C TRP A 40 -9.30 9.87 -8.11
N MET A 41 -9.75 11.08 -7.81
CA MET A 41 -9.84 11.64 -6.46
C MET A 41 -11.13 12.46 -6.28
N PRO A 42 -11.68 12.57 -5.05
CA PRO A 42 -12.77 13.49 -4.78
C PRO A 42 -12.28 14.93 -4.90
N ARG A 43 -13.18 15.82 -5.34
CA ARG A 43 -12.92 17.26 -5.42
C ARG A 43 -12.82 17.86 -4.03
N ASP A 44 -13.82 17.59 -3.23
CA ASP A 44 -13.91 18.06 -1.85
C ASP A 44 -13.26 17.05 -0.90
N ASP A 45 -12.94 17.51 0.31
CA ASP A 45 -12.50 16.62 1.38
C ASP A 45 -13.62 15.62 1.71
N VAL A 46 -13.23 14.37 1.95
CA VAL A 46 -14.16 13.28 2.25
C VAL A 46 -13.93 12.78 3.66
N THR A 47 -14.99 12.35 4.34
CA THR A 47 -14.86 11.64 5.61
C THR A 47 -15.28 10.19 5.41
N ILE A 48 -14.36 9.28 5.75
CA ILE A 48 -14.49 7.83 5.61
C ILE A 48 -14.52 7.17 7.00
N ALA A 49 -14.42 5.86 7.07
CA ALA A 49 -14.36 5.08 8.31
C ALA A 49 -15.52 5.43 9.26
N GLN A 50 -16.74 5.43 8.71
CA GLN A 50 -17.97 5.76 9.42
C GLN A 50 -17.95 7.16 10.08
N GLY A 51 -17.26 8.13 9.47
CA GLY A 51 -17.25 9.51 9.93
C GLY A 51 -16.07 9.89 10.83
N THR A 52 -15.06 9.03 10.97
CA THR A 52 -13.97 9.21 11.95
C THR A 52 -12.61 9.60 11.33
N ASP A 53 -12.53 9.61 10.00
CA ASP A 53 -11.29 9.80 9.27
C ASP A 53 -11.51 10.74 8.07
N SER A 54 -11.08 12.00 8.20
CA SER A 54 -11.19 12.99 7.14
C SER A 54 -9.95 12.95 6.24
N ARG A 55 -10.16 12.89 4.93
CA ARG A 55 -9.13 12.79 3.91
C ARG A 55 -9.23 13.95 2.93
N THR A 56 -8.06 14.46 2.55
CA THR A 56 -7.94 15.62 1.68
C THR A 56 -8.37 15.29 0.24
N GLY A 57 -9.26 16.10 -0.31
CA GLY A 57 -9.64 16.12 -1.72
C GLY A 57 -8.80 17.10 -2.54
N PHE A 58 -9.07 17.15 -3.84
CA PHE A 58 -8.33 17.98 -4.80
C PHE A 58 -8.34 19.48 -4.43
N HIS A 59 -9.48 20.03 -4.01
CA HIS A 59 -9.63 21.46 -3.74
C HIS A 59 -8.72 21.91 -2.59
N THR A 60 -8.77 21.22 -1.46
CA THR A 60 -7.90 21.51 -0.31
C THR A 60 -6.43 21.33 -0.69
N ALA A 61 -6.09 20.32 -1.49
CA ALA A 61 -4.71 20.11 -1.96
C ALA A 61 -4.22 21.27 -2.84
N VAL A 62 -5.05 21.78 -3.76
CA VAL A 62 -4.76 22.96 -4.58
C VAL A 62 -4.54 24.19 -3.70
N GLN A 63 -5.42 24.42 -2.72
CA GLN A 63 -5.28 25.57 -1.82
C GLN A 63 -3.98 25.53 -1.02
N LYS A 64 -3.61 24.35 -0.48
CA LYS A 64 -2.32 24.16 0.21
C LYS A 64 -1.14 24.49 -0.70
N PHE A 65 -1.16 24.01 -1.94
CA PHE A 65 -0.10 24.30 -2.91
C PHE A 65 0.00 25.78 -3.26
N CYS A 66 -1.13 26.40 -3.62
CA CYS A 66 -1.17 27.79 -4.04
C CYS A 66 -0.81 28.75 -2.90
N ALA A 67 -1.16 28.40 -1.66
CA ALA A 67 -0.71 29.13 -0.47
C ALA A 67 0.82 29.00 -0.28
N ALA A 68 1.37 27.79 -0.37
CA ALA A 68 2.80 27.55 -0.21
C ALA A 68 3.66 28.23 -1.30
N SER A 69 3.15 28.29 -2.53
CA SER A 69 3.84 28.90 -3.67
C SER A 69 3.65 30.42 -3.78
N ASN A 70 2.75 31.02 -2.99
CA ASN A 70 2.44 32.45 -3.11
C ASN A 70 3.67 33.35 -2.96
N GLY A 71 3.82 34.29 -3.88
CA GLY A 71 4.93 35.25 -3.90
C GLY A 71 6.29 34.66 -4.24
N LYS A 72 6.42 33.34 -4.44
CA LYS A 72 7.65 32.72 -4.93
C LYS A 72 7.90 33.12 -6.37
N VAL A 73 9.17 33.26 -6.71
CA VAL A 73 9.61 33.56 -8.08
C VAL A 73 10.08 32.28 -8.74
N VAL A 74 9.48 31.94 -9.88
CA VAL A 74 9.92 30.86 -10.76
C VAL A 74 10.74 31.50 -11.88
N PRO A 75 12.05 31.26 -11.95
CA PRO A 75 12.90 31.86 -12.99
C PRO A 75 12.42 31.51 -14.40
N ALA A 76 12.84 32.28 -15.40
CA ALA A 76 12.61 31.94 -16.81
C ALA A 76 13.08 30.50 -17.12
N GLY A 77 12.21 29.67 -17.69
CA GLY A 77 12.46 28.24 -17.94
C GLY A 77 12.46 27.35 -16.69
N GLY A 78 12.20 27.90 -15.51
CA GLY A 78 12.26 27.22 -14.23
C GLY A 78 10.98 26.50 -13.83
N TYR A 79 11.09 25.76 -12.72
CA TYR A 79 10.01 24.97 -12.14
C TYR A 79 9.84 25.26 -10.65
N LEU A 80 8.62 25.12 -10.16
CA LEU A 80 8.31 25.02 -8.74
C LEU A 80 7.25 23.94 -8.56
N SER A 81 7.53 22.96 -7.70
CA SER A 81 6.68 21.80 -7.50
C SER A 81 6.42 21.52 -6.03
N ILE A 82 5.33 20.81 -5.76
CA ILE A 82 5.03 20.17 -4.48
C ILE A 82 4.31 18.87 -4.77
N VAL A 83 4.40 17.91 -3.87
CA VAL A 83 3.47 16.77 -3.86
C VAL A 83 2.62 16.86 -2.62
N THR A 84 1.30 16.77 -2.78
CA THR A 84 0.35 16.84 -1.67
C THR A 84 -0.40 15.54 -1.56
N GLU A 85 -0.62 15.07 -0.34
CA GLU A 85 -1.46 13.91 -0.06
C GLU A 85 -2.92 14.20 -0.42
N VAL A 86 -3.56 13.23 -1.07
CA VAL A 86 -5.00 13.24 -1.38
C VAL A 86 -5.59 11.85 -1.17
N PHE A 87 -6.91 11.79 -1.17
CA PHE A 87 -7.63 10.53 -1.25
C PHE A 87 -7.83 10.11 -2.70
N LEU A 88 -7.42 8.90 -3.08
CA LEU A 88 -7.73 8.33 -4.38
C LEU A 88 -8.84 7.31 -4.23
N ASN A 89 -9.92 7.45 -4.98
CA ASN A 89 -11.13 6.62 -4.87
C ASN A 89 -11.41 5.78 -6.13
N GLY A 90 -10.55 5.88 -7.16
CA GLY A 90 -10.65 5.04 -8.36
C GLY A 90 -11.96 5.26 -9.15
N GLY A 91 -12.60 6.42 -8.99
CA GLY A 91 -13.86 6.76 -9.63
C GLY A 91 -15.11 6.16 -8.96
N LYS A 92 -14.96 5.49 -7.82
CA LYS A 92 -16.06 4.92 -7.01
C LYS A 92 -16.55 5.93 -5.97
N ASP A 93 -17.58 5.60 -5.18
CA ASP A 93 -18.07 6.46 -4.10
C ASP A 93 -16.94 6.76 -3.07
N PRO A 94 -16.45 8.01 -2.96
CA PRO A 94 -15.30 8.34 -2.11
C PRO A 94 -15.59 8.17 -0.62
N LYS A 95 -16.85 8.01 -0.18
CA LYS A 95 -17.16 7.70 1.22
C LYS A 95 -16.86 6.25 1.59
N ASN A 96 -16.85 5.37 0.60
CA ASN A 96 -16.78 3.92 0.78
C ASN A 96 -15.52 3.31 0.18
N TYR A 97 -14.92 3.97 -0.80
CA TYR A 97 -13.80 3.44 -1.58
C TYR A 97 -12.67 4.46 -1.69
N GLY A 98 -11.47 4.05 -1.30
CA GLY A 98 -10.26 4.78 -1.60
C GLY A 98 -9.09 4.47 -0.69
N VAL A 99 -7.94 5.01 -1.08
CA VAL A 99 -6.66 4.89 -0.40
C VAL A 99 -5.97 6.24 -0.37
N LEU A 100 -4.94 6.36 0.46
CA LEU A 100 -4.02 7.48 0.34
C LEU A 100 -3.33 7.44 -1.03
N GLY A 101 -3.30 8.58 -1.70
CA GLY A 101 -2.43 8.85 -2.84
C GLY A 101 -1.98 10.30 -2.84
N PHE A 102 -1.59 10.78 -4.02
CA PHE A 102 -0.81 12.01 -4.14
C PHE A 102 -1.23 12.81 -5.36
N VAL A 103 -1.16 14.15 -5.25
CA VAL A 103 -1.21 15.05 -6.41
C VAL A 103 0.11 15.76 -6.54
N TYR A 104 0.69 15.61 -7.73
CA TYR A 104 1.96 16.23 -8.11
C TYR A 104 1.61 17.55 -8.79
N PHE A 105 1.87 18.63 -8.06
CA PHE A 105 1.68 19.97 -8.59
C PHE A 105 3.00 20.52 -9.13
N GLU A 106 2.91 21.24 -10.25
CA GLU A 106 4.05 21.87 -10.91
C GLU A 106 3.63 23.20 -11.51
N ILE A 107 4.42 24.25 -11.27
CA ILE A 107 4.41 25.50 -12.03
C ILE A 107 5.65 25.48 -12.89
N HIS A 108 5.47 25.49 -14.20
CA HIS A 108 6.55 25.58 -15.17
C HIS A 108 6.47 26.93 -15.88
N ASN A 109 7.50 27.75 -15.70
CA ASN A 109 7.59 29.07 -16.32
C ASN A 109 8.25 28.98 -17.71
N LYS A 110 7.45 28.91 -18.76
CA LYS A 110 7.94 28.87 -20.16
C LYS A 110 8.29 30.26 -20.74
N LEU A 111 8.16 31.32 -19.94
CA LEU A 111 8.49 32.70 -20.35
C LEU A 111 10.00 32.94 -20.32
N LYS A 112 10.42 34.02 -21.00
CA LYS A 112 11.81 34.53 -20.97
C LYS A 112 12.11 35.39 -19.74
N THR A 113 11.11 35.67 -18.92
CA THR A 113 11.18 36.50 -17.72
C THR A 113 10.74 35.70 -16.51
N ASP A 114 11.18 36.12 -15.34
CA ASP A 114 10.75 35.56 -14.06
C ASP A 114 9.24 35.70 -13.86
N HIS A 115 8.63 34.67 -13.29
CA HIS A 115 7.21 34.63 -12.95
C HIS A 115 7.04 34.66 -11.44
N LYS A 116 6.31 35.65 -10.92
CA LYS A 116 5.92 35.70 -9.51
C LYS A 116 4.56 35.04 -9.33
N VAL A 117 4.51 33.97 -8.55
CA VAL A 117 3.29 33.20 -8.33
C VAL A 117 2.29 34.00 -7.49
N SER A 118 1.04 34.04 -7.96
CA SER A 118 -0.13 34.58 -7.25
C SER A 118 -0.97 33.40 -6.76
N SER A 119 -1.25 33.33 -5.46
CA SER A 119 -2.09 32.26 -4.91
C SER A 119 -3.49 32.24 -5.54
N GLN A 120 -4.05 33.42 -5.83
CA GLN A 120 -5.38 33.53 -6.43
C GLN A 120 -5.38 32.98 -7.86
N ASP A 121 -4.42 33.37 -8.68
CA ASP A 121 -4.35 32.90 -10.07
C ASP A 121 -4.03 31.41 -10.13
N CYS A 122 -3.09 30.96 -9.29
CA CYS A 122 -2.79 29.54 -9.11
C CYS A 122 -4.05 28.71 -8.81
N ALA A 123 -4.85 29.15 -7.83
CA ALA A 123 -6.08 28.46 -7.45
C ALA A 123 -7.12 28.51 -8.57
N ASN A 124 -7.31 29.68 -9.21
CA ASN A 124 -8.23 29.83 -10.33
C ASN A 124 -7.91 28.84 -11.46
N TYR A 125 -6.64 28.70 -11.82
CA TYR A 125 -6.19 27.84 -12.90
C TYR A 125 -6.29 26.35 -12.57
N LEU A 126 -5.84 25.95 -11.38
CA LEU A 126 -5.84 24.54 -10.99
C LEU A 126 -7.25 24.02 -10.67
N LEU A 127 -8.10 24.81 -10.00
CA LEU A 127 -9.46 24.40 -9.69
C LEU A 127 -10.34 24.27 -10.94
N ALA A 128 -10.06 25.06 -11.98
CA ALA A 128 -10.76 24.95 -13.26
C ALA A 128 -10.59 23.56 -13.92
N LEU A 129 -9.52 22.82 -13.61
CA LEU A 129 -9.31 21.45 -14.07
C LEU A 129 -10.34 20.46 -13.50
N SER A 130 -10.97 20.81 -12.37
CA SER A 130 -11.95 19.98 -11.66
C SER A 130 -13.37 20.52 -11.74
N ALA A 131 -13.61 21.60 -12.48
CA ALA A 131 -14.93 22.19 -12.63
C ALA A 131 -15.91 21.19 -13.26
N ASP A 132 -17.19 21.27 -12.91
CA ASP A 132 -18.23 20.42 -13.49
C ASP A 132 -18.31 20.61 -15.01
N GLY A 133 -18.22 19.50 -15.76
CA GLY A 133 -18.15 19.53 -17.22
C GLY A 133 -16.86 20.15 -17.78
N GLY A 134 -15.89 20.42 -16.90
CA GLY A 134 -14.60 20.99 -17.23
C GLY A 134 -13.68 20.01 -17.96
N LYS A 135 -12.53 20.53 -18.37
CA LYS A 135 -11.47 19.75 -19.01
C LYS A 135 -10.24 19.77 -18.11
N CYS A 136 -9.49 18.68 -18.08
CA CYS A 136 -8.17 18.61 -17.46
C CYS A 136 -7.09 19.37 -18.25
N SER A 137 -7.50 20.38 -18.99
CA SER A 137 -6.60 21.29 -19.65
C SER A 137 -7.23 22.67 -19.83
N GLY A 138 -6.41 23.72 -19.77
CA GLY A 138 -6.82 25.07 -20.14
C GLY A 138 -7.11 25.22 -21.64
N GLU A 139 -7.68 26.36 -22.03
CA GLU A 139 -8.16 26.62 -23.40
C GLU A 139 -7.06 26.54 -24.48
N ASN A 140 -5.83 26.94 -24.15
CA ASN A 140 -4.70 27.00 -25.08
C ASN A 140 -3.65 25.91 -24.79
N ASN A 141 -4.10 24.71 -24.43
CA ASN A 141 -3.18 23.65 -23.99
C ASN A 141 -2.30 23.10 -25.12
N HIS A 142 -0.99 23.34 -24.98
CA HIS A 142 0.05 22.77 -25.83
C HIS A 142 0.87 21.66 -25.13
N ASP A 143 0.51 21.31 -23.91
CA ASP A 143 1.17 20.27 -23.13
C ASP A 143 0.47 18.92 -23.27
N THR A 144 1.25 17.83 -23.25
CA THR A 144 0.77 16.46 -23.40
C THR A 144 0.59 15.74 -22.07
N LYS A 145 1.06 16.32 -20.96
CA LYS A 145 1.02 15.70 -19.63
C LYS A 145 -0.40 15.44 -19.10
N GLY A 146 -1.39 16.24 -19.51
CA GLY A 146 -2.74 16.23 -18.91
C GLY A 146 -2.75 16.94 -17.54
N GLY A 147 -3.94 17.36 -17.08
CA GLY A 147 -4.06 18.12 -15.84
C GLY A 147 -3.37 19.48 -15.88
N THR A 148 -3.33 20.13 -17.05
CA THR A 148 -2.49 21.30 -17.30
C THR A 148 -3.31 22.55 -17.64
N TRP A 149 -3.21 23.58 -16.82
CA TRP A 149 -3.68 24.90 -17.20
C TRP A 149 -2.53 25.76 -17.77
N GLN A 150 -2.59 26.07 -19.06
CA GLN A 150 -1.62 26.93 -19.74
C GLN A 150 -2.17 28.36 -19.83
N VAL A 151 -1.41 29.34 -19.32
CA VAL A 151 -1.74 30.76 -19.43
C VAL A 151 -1.23 31.30 -20.77
N GLY A 152 -2.16 31.65 -21.67
CA GLY A 152 -1.84 32.02 -23.05
C GLY A 152 -1.21 30.87 -23.85
N ASN A 153 -0.69 31.15 -25.04
CA ASN A 153 -0.24 30.08 -25.95
C ASN A 153 1.15 29.51 -25.57
N ASN A 154 2.05 30.30 -24.97
CA ASN A 154 3.41 29.88 -24.59
C ASN A 154 3.84 30.48 -23.24
N GLY A 155 2.91 30.59 -22.29
CA GLY A 155 3.17 31.18 -20.98
C GLY A 155 3.44 30.16 -19.88
N VAL A 156 3.09 30.53 -18.66
CA VAL A 156 3.24 29.67 -17.48
C VAL A 156 2.20 28.55 -17.53
N SER A 157 2.61 27.32 -17.24
CA SER A 157 1.71 26.18 -17.11
C SER A 157 1.64 25.70 -15.66
N TYR A 158 0.43 25.41 -15.20
CA TYR A 158 0.13 24.83 -13.89
C TYR A 158 -0.36 23.41 -14.09
N HIS A 159 0.26 22.44 -13.42
CA HIS A 159 -0.07 21.03 -13.54
C HIS A 159 -0.58 20.48 -12.22
N ALA A 160 -1.51 19.52 -12.30
CA ALA A 160 -1.93 18.70 -11.18
C ALA A 160 -2.21 17.28 -11.65
N LEU A 161 -1.36 16.34 -11.25
CA LEU A 161 -1.41 14.94 -11.69
C LEU A 161 -1.54 14.01 -10.48
N GLY A 162 -2.62 13.21 -10.47
CA GLY A 162 -2.84 12.18 -9.46
C GLY A 162 -1.85 11.02 -9.62
N ASN A 163 -1.41 10.45 -8.50
CA ASN A 163 -0.51 9.32 -8.45
C ASN A 163 -0.75 8.45 -7.21
N GLU A 164 -0.72 7.13 -7.37
CA GLU A 164 -0.76 6.19 -6.24
C GLU A 164 0.60 6.06 -5.54
N ALA A 165 1.69 6.38 -6.24
CA ALA A 165 3.03 6.33 -5.71
C ALA A 165 3.48 7.71 -5.18
N PRO A 166 4.14 7.76 -4.01
CA PRO A 166 4.80 8.96 -3.51
C PRO A 166 6.04 9.34 -4.33
N PRO A 167 6.56 10.58 -4.21
CA PRO A 167 7.64 11.07 -5.06
C PRO A 167 9.00 10.50 -4.67
N LYS A 168 9.98 10.53 -5.60
CA LYS A 168 11.38 10.19 -5.28
C LYS A 168 12.05 11.24 -4.41
N GLN A 169 11.70 12.50 -4.70
CA GLN A 169 12.26 13.67 -4.08
C GLN A 169 11.57 13.94 -2.72
N ASP A 170 12.28 14.60 -1.80
CA ASP A 170 11.69 15.12 -0.55
C ASP A 170 10.78 16.34 -0.85
N ALA A 171 9.67 16.06 -1.52
CA ALA A 171 8.72 17.05 -2.03
C ALA A 171 7.31 16.85 -1.45
N LEU A 172 7.11 15.85 -0.59
CA LEU A 172 5.83 15.63 0.07
C LEU A 172 5.57 16.77 1.06
N ASN A 173 4.51 17.54 0.80
CA ASN A 173 4.10 18.73 1.54
C ASN A 173 5.22 19.79 1.68
N LYS A 174 6.23 19.75 0.80
CA LYS A 174 7.40 20.64 0.80
C LYS A 174 7.68 21.18 -0.61
N LEU A 175 8.04 22.45 -0.71
CA LEU A 175 8.41 23.05 -1.99
C LEU A 175 9.69 22.42 -2.54
N TYR A 176 9.63 21.96 -3.79
CA TYR A 176 10.74 21.51 -4.58
C TYR A 176 10.99 22.50 -5.73
N ILE A 177 12.12 23.20 -5.68
CA ILE A 177 12.46 24.28 -6.63
C ILE A 177 13.54 23.87 -7.65
N ASN A 178 13.99 22.62 -7.59
CA ASN A 178 15.09 22.11 -8.41
C ASN A 178 14.61 21.38 -9.68
N GLY A 179 13.34 21.57 -10.07
CA GLY A 179 12.78 20.96 -11.27
C GLY A 179 11.35 20.42 -11.07
N ALA A 180 10.90 19.64 -12.04
CA ALA A 180 9.73 18.79 -11.92
C ALA A 180 9.97 17.67 -10.89
N VAL A 181 8.92 17.23 -10.21
CA VAL A 181 8.98 16.05 -9.34
C VAL A 181 8.65 14.81 -10.16
N ASP A 182 9.45 13.76 -10.01
CA ASP A 182 9.25 12.51 -10.73
C ASP A 182 8.40 11.54 -9.90
N ALA A 183 7.40 10.94 -10.56
CA ALA A 183 6.69 9.81 -9.98
C ALA A 183 7.63 8.62 -9.78
N GLN A 184 7.51 7.94 -8.64
CA GLN A 184 8.17 6.64 -8.45
C GLN A 184 7.46 5.57 -9.28
N SER A 185 8.23 4.86 -10.10
CA SER A 185 7.76 3.63 -10.73
C SER A 185 7.97 2.46 -9.75
N PRO A 186 6.92 1.69 -9.43
CA PRO A 186 7.05 0.51 -8.59
C PRO A 186 8.01 -0.51 -9.19
N ASN A 187 8.85 -1.12 -8.35
CA ASN A 187 9.73 -2.20 -8.77
C ASN A 187 9.00 -3.55 -8.69
N THR A 188 8.69 -4.11 -9.85
CA THR A 188 8.10 -5.47 -9.97
C THR A 188 9.17 -6.56 -10.14
N GLY A 189 10.45 -6.19 -10.09
CA GLY A 189 11.63 -7.04 -10.14
C GLY A 189 12.02 -7.61 -8.78
N SER A 190 13.28 -8.05 -8.66
CA SER A 190 13.87 -8.62 -7.44
C SER A 190 14.31 -7.59 -6.40
N GLY A 191 14.36 -6.30 -6.76
CA GLY A 191 14.78 -5.24 -5.84
C GLY A 191 13.64 -4.74 -4.92
N PRO A 192 13.94 -3.80 -4.00
CA PRO A 192 12.94 -3.22 -3.11
C PRO A 192 11.75 -2.63 -3.88
N PRO A 193 10.50 -2.73 -3.37
CA PRO A 193 9.31 -2.23 -4.05
C PRO A 193 9.37 -0.74 -4.42
N LEU A 194 9.99 0.07 -3.57
CA LEU A 194 10.25 1.50 -3.77
C LEU A 194 11.71 1.83 -3.43
N ASN A 195 12.27 2.79 -4.14
CA ASN A 195 13.61 3.32 -3.87
C ASN A 195 13.73 4.78 -4.35
N PRO A 196 13.90 5.75 -3.43
CA PRO A 196 13.96 5.59 -1.97
C PRO A 196 12.60 5.19 -1.38
N TRP A 197 12.61 4.64 -0.15
CA TRP A 197 11.36 4.42 0.56
C TRP A 197 10.73 5.77 0.94
N PRO A 198 9.41 5.95 0.76
CA PRO A 198 8.73 7.22 0.95
C PRO A 198 8.40 7.45 2.43
N PHE A 199 9.43 7.76 3.20
CA PHE A 199 9.28 8.09 4.61
C PHE A 199 8.31 9.28 4.79
N ASP A 200 7.60 9.31 5.92
CA ASP A 200 6.55 10.29 6.26
C ASP A 200 5.24 10.22 5.46
N SER A 201 5.19 9.44 4.36
CA SER A 201 3.97 9.26 3.55
C SER A 201 2.89 8.41 4.22
N LEU A 202 3.10 7.96 5.46
CA LEU A 202 2.12 7.18 6.23
C LEU A 202 1.71 7.89 7.53
N ASP A 203 2.21 9.11 7.76
CA ASP A 203 2.09 9.79 9.06
C ASP A 203 0.64 10.08 9.46
N GLN A 204 -0.21 10.38 8.48
CA GLN A 204 -1.63 10.67 8.67
C GLN A 204 -2.52 9.44 8.45
N VAL A 205 -1.94 8.25 8.22
CA VAL A 205 -2.73 7.04 7.99
C VAL A 205 -3.11 6.40 9.31
N LYS A 206 -4.41 6.43 9.61
CA LYS A 206 -4.98 5.70 10.75
C LYS A 206 -5.10 4.21 10.43
N PRO A 207 -4.64 3.32 11.33
CA PRO A 207 -4.73 1.89 11.10
C PRO A 207 -6.18 1.39 11.13
N VAL A 208 -6.39 0.22 10.54
CA VAL A 208 -7.66 -0.50 10.45
C VAL A 208 -7.41 -2.00 10.54
N ALA A 209 -8.41 -2.74 11.01
CA ALA A 209 -8.36 -4.18 11.23
C ALA A 209 -8.36 -5.03 9.94
N CYS A 210 -7.72 -4.59 8.85
CA CYS A 210 -7.56 -5.40 7.64
C CYS A 210 -6.25 -6.19 7.62
N HIS A 211 -6.30 -7.30 6.91
CA HIS A 211 -5.20 -8.17 6.54
C HIS A 211 -5.02 -8.12 5.02
N SER A 212 -3.91 -7.54 4.57
CA SER A 212 -3.55 -7.42 3.16
C SER A 212 -3.18 -8.79 2.60
N HIS A 213 -4.17 -9.50 2.07
CA HIS A 213 -4.03 -10.87 1.55
C HIS A 213 -3.26 -10.86 0.25
N ASN A 214 -2.31 -11.79 0.08
CA ASN A 214 -1.41 -11.84 -1.07
C ASN A 214 -0.72 -10.49 -1.36
N ASP A 215 -0.22 -9.81 -0.32
CA ASP A 215 0.35 -8.45 -0.41
C ASP A 215 1.38 -8.31 -1.55
N TYR A 216 2.15 -9.35 -1.80
CA TYR A 216 3.21 -9.43 -2.81
C TYR A 216 2.74 -9.33 -4.28
N THR A 217 1.43 -9.46 -4.51
CA THR A 217 0.79 -9.29 -5.83
C THR A 217 0.44 -7.84 -6.15
N ARG A 218 0.47 -6.96 -5.15
CA ARG A 218 0.16 -5.53 -5.32
C ARG A 218 1.23 -4.84 -6.14
N ASN A 219 0.87 -3.70 -6.73
CA ASN A 219 1.79 -2.83 -7.45
C ASN A 219 2.94 -2.39 -6.55
N ILE A 220 2.64 -2.01 -5.29
CA ILE A 220 3.64 -1.62 -4.28
C ILE A 220 3.34 -2.36 -2.96
N PRO A 221 3.83 -3.59 -2.78
CA PRO A 221 3.69 -4.33 -1.52
C PRO A 221 4.20 -3.51 -0.33
N VAL A 222 3.71 -3.81 0.88
CA VAL A 222 3.91 -3.05 2.13
C VAL A 222 3.29 -1.64 2.08
N PHE A 223 3.68 -0.80 1.12
CA PHE A 223 3.19 0.58 1.02
C PHE A 223 1.69 0.64 0.73
N SER A 224 1.19 -0.08 -0.29
CA SER A 224 -0.24 -0.08 -0.63
C SER A 224 -1.12 -0.60 0.51
N ALA A 225 -0.66 -1.59 1.27
CA ALA A 225 -1.37 -2.08 2.44
C ALA A 225 -1.39 -1.05 3.56
N PHE A 226 -0.23 -0.46 3.86
CA PHE A 226 -0.14 0.50 4.94
C PHE A 226 -0.78 1.84 4.61
N SER A 227 -0.79 2.27 3.35
CA SER A 227 -1.48 3.49 2.89
C SER A 227 -3.00 3.37 3.02
N ALA A 228 -3.54 2.14 2.95
CA ALA A 228 -4.93 1.81 3.24
C ALA A 228 -5.22 1.68 4.76
N GLY A 229 -4.16 1.52 5.56
CA GLY A 229 -4.22 1.37 7.01
C GLY A 229 -4.20 -0.07 7.52
N CYS A 230 -3.94 -1.09 6.69
CA CYS A 230 -3.98 -2.47 7.16
C CYS A 230 -2.96 -2.78 8.26
N ALA A 231 -3.44 -3.26 9.40
CA ALA A 231 -2.60 -3.69 10.52
C ALA A 231 -1.94 -5.08 10.30
N ALA A 232 -2.14 -5.71 9.14
CA ALA A 232 -1.50 -6.97 8.80
C ALA A 232 -1.25 -7.11 7.29
N ILE A 233 -0.15 -7.78 6.95
CA ILE A 233 0.26 -8.07 5.57
C ILE A 233 0.72 -9.53 5.46
N GLU A 234 0.63 -10.10 4.26
CA GLU A 234 0.96 -11.50 3.99
C GLU A 234 1.99 -11.68 2.88
N ALA A 235 2.94 -12.59 3.12
CA ALA A 235 3.92 -13.03 2.16
C ALA A 235 3.91 -14.56 2.02
N ASP A 236 3.61 -15.04 0.81
CA ASP A 236 3.71 -16.46 0.47
C ASP A 236 5.16 -16.80 0.14
N VAL A 237 5.72 -17.81 0.81
CA VAL A 237 7.14 -18.13 0.70
C VAL A 237 7.42 -19.55 0.25
N PHE A 238 8.45 -19.67 -0.59
CA PHE A 238 9.09 -20.92 -0.97
C PHE A 238 10.57 -20.87 -0.61
N TYR A 239 11.09 -21.96 -0.05
CA TYR A 239 12.53 -22.13 0.13
C TYR A 239 13.24 -22.21 -1.24
N SER A 240 14.34 -21.46 -1.39
CA SER A 240 15.20 -21.50 -2.57
C SER A 240 16.62 -21.11 -2.18
N ASP A 241 17.58 -22.01 -2.41
CA ASP A 241 19.04 -21.76 -2.28
C ASP A 241 19.49 -21.06 -0.99
N GLY A 242 18.90 -21.41 0.15
CA GLY A 242 19.27 -20.87 1.47
C GLY A 242 18.62 -19.52 1.83
N ASP A 243 17.61 -19.13 1.08
CA ASP A 243 16.70 -18.00 1.33
C ASP A 243 15.24 -18.40 1.07
N VAL A 244 14.31 -17.47 1.26
CA VAL A 244 12.91 -17.60 0.86
C VAL A 244 12.52 -16.57 -0.20
N ILE A 245 11.98 -17.08 -1.30
CA ILE A 245 11.44 -16.28 -2.40
C ILE A 245 9.91 -16.24 -2.34
N ILE A 246 9.35 -15.17 -2.90
CA ILE A 246 7.93 -14.84 -2.73
C ILE A 246 7.11 -15.21 -3.96
N GLY A 247 5.95 -15.82 -3.73
CA GLY A 247 4.94 -16.09 -4.75
C GLY A 247 3.91 -17.12 -4.31
N HIS A 248 2.80 -17.22 -5.04
CA HIS A 248 1.74 -18.19 -4.74
C HIS A 248 2.02 -19.60 -5.31
N VAL A 249 2.52 -19.67 -6.55
CA VAL A 249 2.72 -20.92 -7.31
C VAL A 249 4.13 -21.01 -7.89
N LEU A 250 4.52 -20.04 -8.72
CA LEU A 250 5.86 -19.95 -9.30
C LEU A 250 6.53 -18.65 -8.83
N PRO A 251 7.40 -18.71 -7.82
CA PRO A 251 8.05 -17.51 -7.31
C PRO A 251 9.05 -16.94 -8.33
N LYS A 252 9.13 -15.61 -8.40
CA LYS A 252 10.10 -14.92 -9.24
C LYS A 252 11.46 -14.90 -8.54
N ALA A 253 12.48 -15.44 -9.21
CA ALA A 253 13.84 -15.46 -8.65
C ALA A 253 14.29 -14.06 -8.17
N GLY A 254 14.88 -14.02 -6.98
CA GLY A 254 15.40 -12.80 -6.35
C GLY A 254 14.39 -11.91 -5.65
N ARG A 255 13.06 -12.14 -5.77
CA ARG A 255 12.07 -11.47 -4.90
C ARG A 255 12.02 -12.18 -3.55
N THR A 256 12.84 -11.77 -2.60
CA THR A 256 12.96 -12.44 -1.29
C THR A 256 12.13 -11.77 -0.21
N LEU A 257 11.76 -12.53 0.84
CA LEU A 257 11.04 -12.00 2.02
C LEU A 257 11.76 -10.79 2.60
N ARG A 258 13.10 -10.86 2.66
CA ARG A 258 13.92 -9.78 3.19
C ARG A 258 13.75 -8.48 2.39
N VAL A 259 13.94 -8.55 1.08
CA VAL A 259 13.96 -7.35 0.21
C VAL A 259 12.57 -6.72 0.08
N GLN A 260 11.52 -7.54 0.01
CA GLN A 260 10.16 -7.06 -0.21
C GLN A 260 9.47 -6.60 1.08
N TYR A 261 9.81 -7.17 2.25
CA TYR A 261 9.09 -6.93 3.50
C TYR A 261 10.00 -6.48 4.66
N VAL A 262 11.00 -7.28 5.02
CA VAL A 262 11.78 -7.05 6.25
C VAL A 262 12.57 -5.74 6.20
N ASP A 263 13.32 -5.52 5.11
CA ASP A 263 14.15 -4.31 4.96
C ASP A 263 13.28 -3.04 4.87
N PRO A 264 12.16 -2.99 4.10
CA PRO A 264 11.21 -1.88 4.17
C PRO A 264 10.62 -1.63 5.56
N LEU A 265 10.16 -2.67 6.26
CA LEU A 265 9.63 -2.54 7.62
C LEU A 265 10.69 -1.96 8.58
N ARG A 266 11.91 -2.49 8.53
CA ARG A 266 13.02 -2.01 9.34
C ARG A 266 13.32 -0.55 9.07
N ALA A 267 13.35 -0.15 7.79
CA ALA A 267 13.62 1.23 7.39
C ALA A 267 12.54 2.20 7.90
N ILE A 268 11.25 1.84 7.80
CA ILE A 268 10.15 2.64 8.33
C ILE A 268 10.28 2.81 9.86
N LEU A 269 10.52 1.70 10.56
CA LEU A 269 10.60 1.71 12.02
C LEU A 269 11.80 2.51 12.52
N ASP A 270 12.97 2.34 11.91
CA ASP A 270 14.14 3.17 12.27
C ASP A 270 13.87 4.65 12.01
N HIS A 271 13.28 5.00 10.86
CA HIS A 271 12.91 6.38 10.55
C HIS A 271 11.96 6.97 11.61
N ASN A 272 10.89 6.25 11.94
CA ASN A 272 9.90 6.66 12.94
C ASN A 272 10.47 6.76 14.37
N ASN A 273 11.63 6.17 14.62
CA ASN A 273 12.33 6.18 15.90
C ASN A 273 13.66 6.98 15.87
N GLY A 274 13.84 7.87 14.89
CA GLY A 274 14.98 8.77 14.83
C GLY A 274 16.30 8.10 14.42
N GLY A 275 16.22 7.10 13.56
CA GLY A 275 17.36 6.35 12.99
C GLY A 275 17.89 5.23 13.88
N LYS A 276 17.17 4.82 14.91
CA LYS A 276 17.60 3.79 15.88
C LYS A 276 16.40 3.02 16.46
N PRO A 277 16.62 1.87 17.12
CA PRO A 277 15.56 1.14 17.83
C PRO A 277 14.75 2.02 18.79
N GLY A 278 13.45 1.84 18.79
CA GLY A 278 12.51 2.56 19.66
C GLY A 278 11.15 1.88 19.74
N ASN A 279 10.14 2.60 20.23
CA ASN A 279 8.82 2.04 20.52
C ASN A 279 7.72 2.47 19.55
N ASN A 280 8.00 3.40 18.62
CA ASN A 280 7.03 3.82 17.62
C ASN A 280 6.91 2.75 16.52
N GLY A 281 5.68 2.40 16.17
CA GLY A 281 5.33 1.47 15.11
C GLY A 281 5.31 2.14 13.72
N ILE A 282 4.63 1.46 12.79
CA ILE A 282 4.49 1.90 11.40
C ILE A 282 3.66 3.18 11.29
N TYR A 283 2.55 3.25 12.03
CA TYR A 283 1.60 4.36 11.98
C TYR A 283 1.92 5.41 13.04
N LYS A 284 2.38 6.61 12.63
CA LYS A 284 2.62 7.70 13.58
C LYS A 284 1.34 8.24 14.22
N SER A 285 0.18 8.09 13.57
CA SER A 285 -1.10 8.45 14.18
C SER A 285 -1.46 7.56 15.37
N GLU A 286 -0.94 6.32 15.39
CA GLU A 286 -1.13 5.35 16.47
C GLU A 286 0.19 4.61 16.77
N PRO A 287 1.17 5.27 17.41
CA PRO A 287 2.54 4.78 17.50
C PRO A 287 2.70 3.44 18.22
N SER A 288 1.78 3.08 19.12
CA SER A 288 1.83 1.79 19.82
C SER A 288 1.20 0.64 19.02
N ARG A 289 0.60 0.91 17.86
CA ARG A 289 -0.07 -0.13 17.06
C ARG A 289 0.97 -1.07 16.44
N ALA A 290 1.02 -2.29 16.95
CA ALA A 290 1.76 -3.38 16.32
C ALA A 290 1.09 -3.81 15.01
N VAL A 291 1.91 -4.18 14.03
CA VAL A 291 1.47 -4.80 12.77
C VAL A 291 1.85 -6.28 12.75
N THR A 292 1.13 -7.07 11.95
CA THR A 292 1.43 -8.49 11.74
C THR A 292 2.01 -8.73 10.35
N LEU A 293 3.15 -9.42 10.29
CA LEU A 293 3.66 -10.04 9.07
C LEU A 293 3.31 -11.52 9.11
N LEU A 294 2.30 -11.92 8.35
CA LEU A 294 1.97 -13.32 8.16
C LEU A 294 2.83 -13.89 7.03
N VAL A 295 3.52 -14.99 7.31
CA VAL A 295 4.37 -15.70 6.36
C VAL A 295 3.71 -17.03 6.07
N ASP A 296 3.19 -17.21 4.86
CA ASP A 296 2.48 -18.42 4.45
C ASP A 296 3.45 -19.41 3.78
N PHE A 297 3.68 -20.55 4.45
CA PHE A 297 4.65 -21.55 3.99
C PHE A 297 3.98 -22.43 2.94
N LYS A 298 4.42 -22.32 1.69
CA LYS A 298 3.81 -23.07 0.58
C LYS A 298 4.23 -24.54 0.49
N THR A 299 5.25 -24.95 1.24
CA THR A 299 5.73 -26.34 1.26
C THR A 299 6.14 -26.77 2.67
N LYS A 300 6.20 -28.08 2.89
CA LYS A 300 6.64 -28.71 4.14
C LYS A 300 8.17 -28.80 4.29
N ASP A 301 8.95 -28.09 3.47
CA ASP A 301 10.40 -28.14 3.57
C ASP A 301 10.85 -27.51 4.89
N ALA A 302 11.45 -28.33 5.77
CA ALA A 302 11.92 -27.92 7.08
C ALA A 302 12.91 -26.74 7.02
N LYS A 303 13.66 -26.58 5.92
CA LYS A 303 14.61 -25.49 5.70
C LYS A 303 13.93 -24.13 5.52
N THR A 304 12.64 -24.12 5.16
CA THR A 304 11.88 -22.87 4.97
C THR A 304 11.87 -22.05 6.26
N LEU A 305 11.68 -22.70 7.42
CA LEU A 305 11.65 -21.98 8.71
C LEU A 305 13.01 -21.34 9.00
N ASP A 306 14.11 -22.07 8.78
CA ASP A 306 15.46 -21.55 9.00
C ASP A 306 15.76 -20.34 8.11
N ALA A 307 15.34 -20.41 6.84
CA ALA A 307 15.49 -19.31 5.89
C ALA A 307 14.62 -18.10 6.25
N VAL A 308 13.38 -18.31 6.72
CA VAL A 308 12.52 -17.22 7.25
C VAL A 308 13.15 -16.58 8.48
N VAL A 309 13.59 -17.36 9.47
CA VAL A 309 14.22 -16.85 10.69
C VAL A 309 15.48 -16.03 10.38
N LYS A 310 16.28 -16.49 9.41
CA LYS A 310 17.44 -15.76 8.89
C LYS A 310 17.02 -14.45 8.21
N ALA A 311 15.98 -14.47 7.38
CA ALA A 311 15.48 -13.27 6.71
C ALA A 311 14.98 -12.21 7.70
N LEU A 312 14.45 -12.62 8.86
CA LEU A 312 13.94 -11.73 9.92
C LEU A 312 15.04 -11.04 10.77
N GLN A 313 16.31 -11.43 10.60
CA GLN A 313 17.41 -10.92 11.43
C GLN A 313 17.48 -9.38 11.51
N PRO A 314 17.28 -8.60 10.42
CA PRO A 314 17.28 -7.14 10.51
C PRO A 314 16.24 -6.57 11.49
N LEU A 315 15.03 -7.17 11.59
CA LEU A 315 14.02 -6.71 12.55
C LEU A 315 14.38 -7.11 13.98
N ARG A 316 15.03 -8.27 14.16
CA ARG A 316 15.56 -8.73 15.44
C ARG A 316 16.66 -7.82 15.97
N ASP A 317 17.62 -7.45 15.12
CA ASP A 317 18.69 -6.50 15.44
C ASP A 317 18.14 -5.11 15.81
N GLY A 318 16.98 -4.76 15.25
CA GLY A 318 16.24 -3.54 15.57
C GLY A 318 15.37 -3.63 16.84
N ASN A 319 15.30 -4.80 17.49
CA ASN A 319 14.41 -5.08 18.62
C ASN A 319 12.93 -4.79 18.33
N TYR A 320 12.50 -5.00 17.08
CA TYR A 320 11.14 -4.72 16.62
C TYR A 320 10.22 -5.94 16.59
N LEU A 321 10.75 -7.15 16.84
CA LEU A 321 9.97 -8.39 16.81
C LEU A 321 9.34 -8.72 18.17
N SER A 322 8.02 -8.98 18.14
CA SER A 322 7.33 -9.57 19.29
C SER A 322 7.94 -10.93 19.59
N HIS A 323 8.04 -11.29 20.87
CA HIS A 323 8.76 -12.49 21.29
C HIS A 323 8.23 -13.01 22.63
N VAL A 324 8.80 -14.12 23.10
CA VAL A 324 8.51 -14.65 24.43
C VAL A 324 9.71 -14.46 25.34
N ALA A 325 9.50 -13.77 26.46
CA ALA A 325 10.48 -13.59 27.53
C ALA A 325 9.84 -13.95 28.87
N ASP A 326 10.57 -14.71 29.70
CA ASP A 326 10.12 -15.12 31.04
C ASP A 326 8.71 -15.74 31.07
N GLY A 327 8.39 -16.55 30.06
CA GLY A 327 7.09 -17.21 29.93
C GLY A 327 5.92 -16.28 29.59
N LYS A 328 6.20 -15.07 29.09
CA LYS A 328 5.19 -14.07 28.71
C LYS A 328 5.39 -13.61 27.27
N PHE A 329 4.28 -13.33 26.59
CA PHE A 329 4.29 -12.62 25.33
C PHE A 329 4.70 -11.16 25.54
N VAL A 330 5.71 -10.70 24.82
CA VAL A 330 6.17 -9.32 24.79
C VAL A 330 5.85 -8.77 23.40
N GLU A 331 4.83 -7.92 23.32
CA GLU A 331 4.46 -7.26 22.07
C GLU A 331 5.51 -6.21 21.68
N ARG A 332 5.91 -6.24 20.41
CA ARG A 332 6.71 -5.21 19.75
C ARG A 332 6.00 -4.77 18.46
N GLN A 333 6.66 -3.91 17.68
CA GLN A 333 6.09 -3.25 16.52
C GLN A 333 5.69 -4.23 15.42
N VAL A 334 6.38 -5.37 15.29
CA VAL A 334 6.08 -6.41 14.31
C VAL A 334 5.90 -7.75 14.99
N THR A 335 4.73 -8.35 14.81
CA THR A 335 4.47 -9.74 15.20
C THR A 335 4.54 -10.62 13.96
N VAL A 336 5.39 -11.65 13.96
CA VAL A 336 5.49 -12.59 12.83
C VAL A 336 4.63 -13.81 13.09
N VAL A 337 3.78 -14.16 12.14
CA VAL A 337 2.89 -15.33 12.21
C VAL A 337 3.20 -16.28 11.06
N ALA A 338 3.61 -17.51 11.36
CA ALA A 338 3.81 -18.57 10.38
C ALA A 338 2.49 -19.32 10.12
N SER A 339 2.13 -19.44 8.85
CA SER A 339 0.91 -20.08 8.35
C SER A 339 1.26 -21.22 7.38
N GLY A 340 0.26 -21.83 6.76
CA GLY A 340 0.42 -22.82 5.70
C GLY A 340 0.97 -24.13 6.23
N GLU A 341 2.02 -24.62 5.57
CA GLU A 341 2.70 -25.88 5.87
C GLU A 341 3.80 -25.76 6.94
N SER A 342 3.78 -24.69 7.74
CA SER A 342 4.75 -24.46 8.81
C SER A 342 4.63 -25.49 9.95
N ASP A 343 5.78 -25.84 10.54
CA ASP A 343 5.88 -26.85 11.60
C ASP A 343 5.55 -26.23 12.98
N PHE A 344 4.34 -26.51 13.47
CA PHE A 344 3.88 -26.07 14.79
C PHE A 344 4.80 -26.52 15.93
N ASP A 345 5.23 -27.79 15.95
CA ASP A 345 5.99 -28.33 17.07
C ASP A 345 7.35 -27.67 17.18
N ARG A 346 7.98 -27.39 16.03
CA ARG A 346 9.28 -26.71 15.95
C ARG A 346 9.17 -25.27 16.43
N ILE A 347 8.16 -24.53 15.95
CA ILE A 347 7.85 -23.16 16.39
C ILE A 347 7.54 -23.11 17.89
N ASN A 348 6.68 -24.01 18.37
CA ASN A 348 6.26 -24.05 19.77
C ASN A 348 7.44 -24.31 20.71
N LYS A 349 8.35 -25.23 20.35
CA LYS A 349 9.57 -25.54 21.11
C LYS A 349 10.66 -24.47 20.98
N GLY A 350 10.54 -23.54 20.02
CA GLY A 350 11.58 -22.55 19.73
C GLY A 350 12.83 -23.13 19.07
N ASP A 351 12.72 -24.31 18.43
CA ASP A 351 13.85 -24.95 17.78
C ASP A 351 14.24 -24.19 16.50
N GLY A 352 15.42 -23.57 16.52
CA GLY A 352 15.89 -22.71 15.43
C GLY A 352 15.19 -21.35 15.37
N VAL A 353 14.39 -20.96 16.38
CA VAL A 353 13.68 -19.67 16.43
C VAL A 353 14.17 -18.86 17.65
N PRO A 354 15.16 -17.96 17.47
CA PRO A 354 15.67 -17.12 18.55
C PRO A 354 14.55 -16.36 19.27
N ASN A 355 14.62 -16.30 20.61
CA ASN A 355 13.63 -15.62 21.46
C ASN A 355 12.16 -16.07 21.27
N ARG A 356 11.90 -17.16 20.54
CA ARG A 356 10.55 -17.58 20.12
C ARG A 356 9.77 -16.40 19.50
N ASP A 357 10.41 -15.69 18.57
CA ASP A 357 9.88 -14.48 17.91
C ASP A 357 9.08 -14.74 16.62
N VAL A 358 8.70 -16.00 16.39
CA VAL A 358 7.75 -16.43 15.36
C VAL A 358 6.61 -17.18 16.05
N PHE A 359 5.37 -16.79 15.76
CA PHE A 359 4.16 -17.39 16.31
C PHE A 359 3.44 -18.19 15.23
N TYR A 360 2.61 -19.14 15.63
CA TYR A 360 1.85 -19.98 14.72
C TYR A 360 0.46 -19.39 14.41
N ASP A 361 -0.04 -19.70 13.21
CA ASP A 361 -1.44 -19.50 12.83
C ASP A 361 -2.27 -20.75 13.15
N ALA A 362 -2.96 -20.71 14.29
CA ALA A 362 -3.79 -21.82 14.76
C ALA A 362 -4.97 -22.09 13.79
N LYS A 363 -5.54 -23.30 13.85
CA LYS A 363 -6.73 -23.66 13.07
C LYS A 363 -7.99 -23.35 13.87
N VAL A 364 -8.73 -22.31 13.48
CA VAL A 364 -9.89 -21.85 14.26
C VAL A 364 -11.10 -22.80 14.15
N ASP A 365 -11.21 -23.49 13.02
CA ASP A 365 -12.27 -24.46 12.70
C ASP A 365 -11.96 -25.89 13.18
N HIS A 366 -10.72 -26.15 13.61
CA HIS A 366 -10.24 -27.40 14.19
C HIS A 366 -9.46 -27.11 15.47
N TRP A 367 -10.18 -26.56 16.45
CA TRP A 367 -9.57 -26.06 17.68
C TRP A 367 -8.89 -27.15 18.51
N ASP A 368 -7.72 -26.82 19.08
CA ASP A 368 -6.90 -27.69 19.92
C ASP A 368 -6.42 -26.90 21.15
N ALA A 369 -6.53 -27.49 22.35
CA ALA A 369 -6.15 -26.84 23.60
C ALA A 369 -4.65 -26.54 23.74
N LYS A 370 -3.80 -27.07 22.86
CA LYS A 370 -2.38 -26.74 22.80
C LYS A 370 -2.10 -25.30 22.38
N TYR A 371 -3.02 -24.66 21.66
CA TYR A 371 -2.85 -23.29 21.19
C TYR A 371 -3.02 -22.29 22.33
N ASN A 372 -2.10 -21.34 22.44
CA ASN A 372 -2.14 -20.27 23.43
C ASN A 372 -1.31 -19.06 22.96
N SER A 373 -1.42 -17.95 23.70
CA SER A 373 -0.74 -16.70 23.37
C SER A 373 0.80 -16.74 23.38
N LEU A 374 1.42 -17.83 23.85
CA LEU A 374 2.88 -18.00 23.82
C LEU A 374 3.37 -18.77 22.58
N ASN A 375 2.49 -19.43 21.83
CA ASN A 375 2.87 -20.18 20.63
C ASN A 375 2.12 -19.75 19.37
N SER A 376 0.96 -19.11 19.52
CA SER A 376 0.15 -18.63 18.42
C SER A 376 -0.23 -17.18 18.65
N GLN A 377 -0.57 -16.49 17.56
CA GLN A 377 -1.13 -15.13 17.60
C GLN A 377 -2.43 -15.04 16.82
N TYR A 378 -2.52 -15.74 15.69
CA TYR A 378 -3.74 -15.87 14.91
C TYR A 378 -4.38 -17.24 15.11
N ALA A 379 -5.67 -17.28 14.84
CA ALA A 379 -6.44 -18.48 14.58
C ALA A 379 -7.27 -18.27 13.32
N SER A 380 -7.07 -19.11 12.31
CA SER A 380 -7.58 -18.87 10.97
C SER A 380 -8.16 -20.10 10.31
N ALA A 381 -9.06 -19.88 9.36
CA ALA A 381 -9.61 -20.91 8.50
C ALA A 381 -10.07 -20.35 7.15
N ASN A 382 -10.26 -21.24 6.18
CA ASN A 382 -11.05 -20.94 4.99
C ASN A 382 -12.49 -20.69 5.45
N PHE A 383 -13.06 -19.54 5.10
CA PHE A 383 -14.42 -19.19 5.51
C PHE A 383 -15.48 -20.13 4.94
N LYS A 384 -15.37 -20.46 3.65
CA LYS A 384 -16.35 -21.29 2.94
C LYS A 384 -16.39 -22.70 3.50
N ASP A 385 -15.23 -23.24 3.86
CA ASP A 385 -15.13 -24.57 4.47
C ASP A 385 -15.65 -24.56 5.92
N ALA A 386 -15.22 -23.58 6.72
CA ALA A 386 -15.53 -23.53 8.15
C ALA A 386 -16.99 -23.10 8.44
N VAL A 387 -17.52 -22.18 7.64
CA VAL A 387 -18.80 -21.50 7.91
C VAL A 387 -19.81 -21.70 6.79
N GLY A 388 -19.37 -21.59 5.53
CA GLY A 388 -20.19 -21.71 4.33
C GLY A 388 -20.10 -20.49 3.41
N ASN A 389 -20.95 -20.45 2.37
CA ASN A 389 -20.89 -19.45 1.29
C ASN A 389 -22.20 -18.62 1.18
N PRO A 390 -22.54 -17.77 2.17
CA PRO A 390 -23.71 -16.91 2.08
C PRO A 390 -23.54 -15.92 0.92
N GLY A 391 -24.57 -15.74 0.08
CA GLY A 391 -24.48 -14.89 -1.12
C GLY A 391 -24.63 -13.38 -0.87
N SER A 392 -24.91 -12.97 0.37
CA SER A 392 -24.99 -11.56 0.80
C SER A 392 -24.92 -11.47 2.33
N ALA A 393 -24.71 -10.26 2.87
CA ALA A 393 -24.75 -10.02 4.31
C ALA A 393 -26.11 -10.42 4.94
N GLY A 394 -27.22 -10.20 4.23
CA GLY A 394 -28.56 -10.60 4.68
C GLY A 394 -28.82 -12.10 4.63
N ALA A 395 -28.09 -12.84 3.78
CA ALA A 395 -28.16 -14.30 3.70
C ALA A 395 -27.29 -15.03 4.74
N PHE A 396 -26.51 -14.29 5.54
CA PHE A 396 -25.69 -14.86 6.60
C PHE A 396 -26.58 -15.37 7.74
N SER A 397 -26.82 -16.68 7.76
CA SER A 397 -27.81 -17.32 8.63
C SER A 397 -27.37 -17.33 10.10
N GLU A 398 -28.32 -17.50 11.02
CA GLU A 398 -27.99 -17.55 12.45
C GLU A 398 -27.08 -18.74 12.81
N ASP A 399 -27.24 -19.88 12.14
CA ASP A 399 -26.35 -21.04 12.32
C ASP A 399 -24.91 -20.72 11.91
N GLN A 400 -24.73 -20.01 10.79
CA GLN A 400 -23.41 -19.58 10.34
C GLN A 400 -22.80 -18.56 11.30
N LYS A 401 -23.60 -17.61 11.81
CA LYS A 401 -23.16 -16.66 12.83
C LYS A 401 -22.76 -17.36 14.13
N ASN A 402 -23.52 -18.37 14.56
CA ASN A 402 -23.23 -19.18 15.74
C ASN A 402 -21.88 -19.90 15.62
N LYS A 403 -21.58 -20.49 14.46
CA LYS A 403 -20.25 -21.07 14.19
C LYS A 403 -19.13 -20.04 14.36
N VAL A 404 -19.30 -18.85 13.77
CA VAL A 404 -18.30 -17.78 13.92
C VAL A 404 -18.14 -17.35 15.37
N ARG A 405 -19.24 -17.22 16.13
CA ARG A 405 -19.16 -16.89 17.57
C ARG A 405 -18.43 -17.95 18.38
N GLU A 406 -18.61 -19.22 18.05
CA GLU A 406 -17.90 -20.33 18.70
C GLU A 406 -16.40 -20.28 18.41
N HIS A 407 -16.03 -20.11 17.14
CA HIS A 407 -14.64 -19.92 16.71
C HIS A 407 -13.98 -18.74 17.43
N VAL A 408 -14.65 -17.58 17.45
CA VAL A 408 -14.19 -16.36 18.13
C VAL A 408 -14.01 -16.61 19.62
N LYS A 409 -15.00 -17.21 20.29
CA LYS A 409 -14.93 -17.52 21.72
C LYS A 409 -13.74 -18.40 22.08
N ASN A 410 -13.50 -19.47 21.31
CA ASN A 410 -12.40 -20.40 21.59
C ASN A 410 -11.03 -19.73 21.38
N ALA A 411 -10.87 -19.00 20.28
CA ALA A 411 -9.63 -18.27 19.97
C ALA A 411 -9.34 -17.15 20.99
N HIS A 412 -10.33 -16.31 21.30
CA HIS A 412 -10.20 -15.23 22.28
C HIS A 412 -9.92 -15.78 23.67
N GLY A 413 -10.52 -16.93 24.04
CA GLY A 413 -10.24 -17.62 25.30
C GLY A 413 -8.76 -18.07 25.46
N ALA A 414 -8.05 -18.26 24.36
CA ALA A 414 -6.61 -18.53 24.33
C ALA A 414 -5.74 -17.30 24.04
N GLY A 415 -6.36 -16.11 23.93
CA GLY A 415 -5.68 -14.85 23.65
C GLY A 415 -5.26 -14.68 22.18
N LEU A 416 -5.90 -15.39 21.25
CA LEU A 416 -5.59 -15.34 19.81
C LEU A 416 -6.58 -14.47 19.06
N LYS A 417 -6.13 -13.89 17.95
CA LYS A 417 -6.95 -13.07 17.02
C LYS A 417 -7.52 -13.95 15.91
N VAL A 418 -8.80 -13.79 15.58
CA VAL A 418 -9.46 -14.55 14.52
C VAL A 418 -9.36 -13.84 13.18
N ARG A 419 -9.09 -14.61 12.12
CA ARG A 419 -9.27 -14.18 10.73
C ARG A 419 -9.84 -15.30 9.87
N TYR A 420 -10.43 -14.95 8.74
CA TYR A 420 -10.84 -15.92 7.72
C TYR A 420 -10.33 -15.48 6.36
N TYR A 421 -9.82 -16.42 5.57
CA TYR A 421 -9.51 -16.21 4.16
C TYR A 421 -10.59 -16.84 3.27
N ASP A 422 -10.54 -16.58 1.96
CA ASP A 422 -11.52 -17.07 0.98
C ASP A 422 -12.98 -16.67 1.32
N LEU A 423 -13.17 -15.40 1.70
CA LEU A 423 -14.49 -14.84 1.95
C LEU A 423 -15.36 -14.88 0.68
N PRO A 424 -16.70 -15.04 0.81
CA PRO A 424 -17.62 -15.04 -0.33
C PRO A 424 -17.77 -13.64 -0.96
N GLY A 425 -17.35 -12.61 -0.24
CA GLY A 425 -17.27 -11.23 -0.68
C GLY A 425 -16.96 -10.29 0.48
N ASP A 426 -16.56 -9.07 0.13
CA ASP A 426 -16.20 -8.00 1.06
C ASP A 426 -17.41 -7.49 1.87
N TYR A 427 -18.63 -7.71 1.38
CA TYR A 427 -19.89 -7.48 2.12
C TYR A 427 -20.00 -8.29 3.44
N MET A 428 -19.11 -9.26 3.67
CA MET A 428 -19.04 -10.00 4.94
C MET A 428 -18.26 -9.26 6.02
N TRP A 429 -17.51 -8.21 5.70
CA TRP A 429 -16.60 -7.54 6.63
C TRP A 429 -17.30 -6.97 7.87
N GLU A 430 -18.33 -6.15 7.70
CA GLU A 430 -19.05 -5.54 8.82
C GLU A 430 -19.79 -6.60 9.66
N PRO A 431 -20.51 -7.59 9.08
CA PRO A 431 -21.06 -8.70 9.84
C PRO A 431 -20.02 -9.49 10.64
N LEU A 432 -18.85 -9.78 10.07
CA LEU A 432 -17.80 -10.54 10.75
C LEU A 432 -17.14 -9.72 11.87
N ALA A 433 -16.86 -8.44 11.62
CA ALA A 433 -16.36 -7.54 12.65
C ALA A 433 -17.34 -7.44 13.83
N ALA A 434 -18.65 -7.35 13.56
CA ALA A 434 -19.69 -7.34 14.58
C ALA A 434 -19.76 -8.65 15.42
N LEU A 435 -19.25 -9.76 14.88
CA LEU A 435 -19.14 -11.04 15.60
C LEU A 435 -17.81 -11.21 16.34
N GLY A 436 -16.92 -10.21 16.30
CA GLY A 436 -15.63 -10.24 16.98
C GLY A 436 -14.48 -10.81 16.18
N VAL A 437 -14.59 -10.93 14.85
CA VAL A 437 -13.45 -11.27 13.99
C VAL A 437 -12.46 -10.10 13.99
N ASP A 438 -11.20 -10.37 14.29
CA ASP A 438 -10.18 -9.35 14.58
C ASP A 438 -9.47 -8.82 13.34
N ARG A 439 -9.40 -9.61 12.26
CA ARG A 439 -8.73 -9.23 11.01
C ARG A 439 -9.55 -9.64 9.81
N LEU A 440 -9.86 -8.65 8.97
CA LEU A 440 -10.67 -8.80 7.77
C LEU A 440 -9.77 -8.98 6.55
N ASN A 441 -9.95 -10.08 5.83
CA ASN A 441 -9.17 -10.38 4.64
C ASN A 441 -9.49 -9.40 3.52
N ALA A 442 -8.50 -8.60 3.12
CA ALA A 442 -8.64 -7.55 2.14
C ALA A 442 -7.82 -7.84 0.88
N ASP A 443 -8.53 -8.05 -0.23
CA ASP A 443 -7.96 -8.26 -1.56
C ASP A 443 -7.86 -6.95 -2.36
N ASP A 444 -8.86 -6.06 -2.23
CA ASP A 444 -8.83 -4.68 -2.73
C ASP A 444 -8.63 -3.70 -1.57
N MET A 445 -7.61 -2.84 -1.67
CA MET A 445 -7.28 -1.87 -0.62
C MET A 445 -8.24 -0.67 -0.61
N TYR A 446 -8.86 -0.35 -1.74
CA TYR A 446 -9.83 0.75 -1.82
C TYR A 446 -11.03 0.49 -0.91
N ASP A 447 -11.44 -0.76 -0.78
CA ASP A 447 -12.59 -1.18 0.02
C ASP A 447 -12.40 -0.90 1.52
N THR A 448 -11.17 -0.77 1.99
CA THR A 448 -10.85 -0.55 3.41
C THR A 448 -11.33 0.81 3.94
N ALA A 449 -11.66 1.76 3.06
CA ALA A 449 -12.11 3.09 3.44
C ALA A 449 -13.39 3.08 4.31
N ARG A 450 -14.28 2.12 4.11
CA ARG A 450 -15.52 2.02 4.91
C ARG A 450 -15.31 1.46 6.32
N LEU A 451 -14.18 0.80 6.57
CA LEU A 451 -13.89 0.14 7.83
C LEU A 451 -13.50 1.13 8.93
N VAL A 452 -13.86 0.81 10.17
CA VAL A 452 -13.55 1.63 11.36
C VAL A 452 -12.04 1.62 11.63
N ARG A 453 -11.48 2.80 11.94
CA ARG A 453 -10.07 2.93 12.34
C ARG A 453 -9.86 2.43 13.77
N ILE A 454 -8.71 1.79 14.05
CA ILE A 454 -8.44 1.06 15.31
C ILE A 454 -7.30 1.60 16.14
#